data_AF-A0A8T2RW29-F1
#
_entry.id   AF-A0A8T2RW29-F1
#
_cell.length_a   1.000
_cell.length_b   1.000
_cell.length_c   1.000
_cell.angle_alpha   90.00
_cell.angle_beta   90.00
_cell.angle_gamma   90.00
#
_symmetry.space_group_name_H-M   'P 1'
#
loop_
_entity.id
_entity.type
_entity.pdbx_description
1 polymer ?
#
loop_
_entity_poly.entity_id
_entity_poly.type
_entity_poly.pdbx_seq_one_letter_code
_entity_poly.pdbx_strand_id
1 'polypeptide(L)'
;MCMGVMAGAYILTLFALKHPDRTLGLILVSPLCRPPSWSEWLYNKLMVNVLYFYGMCNLVKDLLLQRYFCQELRGGTGYESDIVQACRRLLDERQSVNVIRFLQAIDQRVDLSESIKKLKCRTLIFTGEHSAFRKEAHHVANQLDWRFTALVEVQACGSLVTEEQPQAMFAPLEFFFRGYGFYRRVVQPHHQLSAYHSPSPTSPLSPPCISPELLSPESLGLKLKPIRTRVPSNNV
;
A
#
# COMPACT_ATOMS: atom_id res chain seq x y z
N MET A 1 -6.81 10.52 -3.56
CA MET A 1 -6.66 9.13 -3.07
C MET A 1 -5.56 9.14 -2.04
N CYS A 2 -5.76 8.54 -0.88
CA CYS A 2 -4.77 8.53 0.19
C CYS A 2 -4.52 7.09 0.65
N MET A 3 -3.27 6.76 0.91
CA MET A 3 -2.86 5.46 1.43
C MET A 3 -2.09 5.66 2.72
N GLY A 4 -2.48 4.94 3.77
CA GLY A 4 -1.86 5.02 5.09
C GLY A 4 -1.66 3.64 5.70
N VAL A 5 -0.60 3.54 6.50
CA VAL A 5 -0.25 2.33 7.24
C VAL A 5 -0.27 2.65 8.73
N MET A 6 -1.02 1.88 9.52
CA MET A 6 -1.15 2.00 10.99
C MET A 6 -1.45 3.42 11.46
N ALA A 7 -0.49 4.08 12.13
CA ALA A 7 -0.58 5.47 12.53
C ALA A 7 -0.89 6.41 11.36
N GLY A 8 -0.31 6.16 10.18
CA GLY A 8 -0.62 6.91 8.96
C GLY A 8 -2.06 6.68 8.50
N ALA A 9 -2.60 5.46 8.65
CA ALA A 9 -4.00 5.17 8.36
C ALA A 9 -4.94 5.95 9.30
N TYR A 10 -4.61 6.02 10.60
CA TYR A 10 -5.35 6.82 11.57
C TYR A 10 -5.35 8.31 11.21
N ILE A 11 -4.18 8.89 10.92
CA ILE A 11 -4.03 10.30 10.55
C ILE A 11 -4.81 10.62 9.27
N LEU A 12 -4.74 9.76 8.25
CA LEU A 12 -5.48 9.97 7.00
C LEU A 12 -7.00 9.81 7.19
N THR A 13 -7.43 8.94 8.09
CA THR A 13 -8.85 8.81 8.45
C THR A 13 -9.34 10.10 9.11
N LEU A 14 -8.58 10.67 10.05
CA LEU A 14 -8.85 12.00 10.62
C LEU A 14 -8.91 13.09 9.56
N PHE A 15 -7.95 13.09 8.63
CA PHE A 15 -7.92 14.06 7.54
C PHE A 15 -9.16 13.95 6.65
N ALA A 16 -9.56 12.72 6.28
CA ALA A 16 -10.74 12.47 5.47
C ALA A 16 -12.04 12.88 6.17
N LEU A 17 -12.13 12.72 7.48
CA LEU A 17 -13.25 13.18 8.29
C LEU A 17 -13.36 14.71 8.31
N LYS A 18 -12.22 15.40 8.41
CA LYS A 18 -12.17 16.87 8.48
C LYS A 18 -12.32 17.54 7.11
N HIS A 19 -11.81 16.90 6.06
CA HIS A 19 -11.78 17.43 4.69
C HIS A 19 -12.32 16.39 3.69
N PRO A 20 -13.63 16.09 3.75
CA PRO A 20 -14.22 15.06 2.89
C PRO A 20 -14.08 15.40 1.40
N ASP A 21 -14.18 16.68 1.03
CA ASP A 21 -14.07 17.14 -0.36
C ASP A 21 -12.67 16.95 -0.96
N ARG A 22 -11.66 16.73 -0.11
CA ARG A 22 -10.26 16.51 -0.53
C ARG A 22 -9.90 15.02 -0.58
N THR A 23 -10.78 14.13 -0.12
CA THR A 23 -10.50 12.70 -0.03
C THR A 23 -11.45 11.91 -0.91
N LEU A 24 -10.97 11.55 -2.09
CA LEU A 24 -11.74 10.73 -3.02
C LEU A 24 -11.93 9.29 -2.53
N GLY A 25 -10.90 8.71 -1.89
CA GLY A 25 -10.88 7.32 -1.44
C GLY A 25 -9.67 7.05 -0.55
N LEU A 26 -9.82 6.05 0.33
CA LEU A 26 -8.85 5.67 1.35
C LEU A 26 -8.37 4.24 1.15
N ILE A 27 -7.07 4.02 1.31
CA ILE A 27 -6.44 2.71 1.39
C ILE A 27 -5.75 2.63 2.75
N LEU A 28 -6.24 1.78 3.63
CA LEU A 28 -5.83 1.72 5.03
C LEU A 28 -5.21 0.35 5.33
N VAL A 29 -3.95 0.30 5.74
CA VAL A 29 -3.26 -0.94 6.12
C VAL A 29 -3.13 -1.00 7.63
N SER A 30 -3.66 -2.05 8.25
CA SER A 30 -3.76 -2.25 9.71
C SER A 30 -4.20 -0.97 10.45
N PRO A 31 -5.38 -0.38 10.11
CA PRO A 31 -5.82 0.86 10.72
C PRO A 31 -6.10 0.74 12.22
N LEU A 32 -5.96 1.87 12.91
CA LEU A 32 -6.32 2.07 14.31
C LEU A 32 -7.55 2.97 14.39
N CYS A 33 -8.40 2.80 15.39
CA CYS A 33 -9.54 3.71 15.59
C CYS A 33 -9.88 3.96 17.05
N ARG A 34 -9.76 2.95 17.92
CA ARG A 34 -10.08 3.05 19.33
C ARG A 34 -8.85 3.46 20.13
N PRO A 35 -9.03 4.04 21.33
CA PRO A 35 -7.93 4.20 22.29
C PRO A 35 -7.25 2.86 22.57
N PRO A 36 -5.96 2.85 22.94
CA PRO A 36 -5.24 1.63 23.22
C PRO A 36 -5.92 0.84 24.34
N SER A 37 -6.04 -0.47 24.14
CA SER A 37 -6.49 -1.38 25.20
C SER A 37 -5.51 -1.38 26.37
N TRP A 38 -5.92 -1.82 27.57
CA TRP A 38 -5.01 -1.83 28.74
C TRP A 38 -3.70 -2.59 28.49
N SER A 39 -3.77 -3.73 27.78
CA SER A 39 -2.58 -4.50 27.41
C SER A 39 -1.71 -3.78 26.38
N GLU A 40 -2.32 -3.14 25.38
CA GLU A 40 -1.60 -2.34 24.39
C GLU A 40 -0.93 -1.12 25.04
N TRP A 41 -1.64 -0.43 25.94
CA TRP A 41 -1.13 0.69 26.72
C TRP A 41 0.08 0.27 27.56
N LEU A 42 -0.01 -0.86 28.27
CA LEU A 42 1.09 -1.38 29.07
C LEU A 42 2.30 -1.69 28.19
N TYR A 43 2.08 -2.34 27.05
CA TYR A 43 3.13 -2.63 26.08
C TYR A 43 3.77 -1.35 25.51
N ASN A 44 2.95 -0.35 25.15
CA ASN A 44 3.41 0.97 24.68
C ASN A 44 4.24 1.67 25.74
N LYS A 45 3.79 1.65 26.99
CA LYS A 45 4.46 2.29 28.12
C LYS A 45 5.82 1.65 28.39
N LEU A 46 5.88 0.31 28.39
CA LEU A 46 7.14 -0.43 28.51
C LEU A 46 8.09 -0.08 27.36
N MET A 47 7.60 -0.13 26.12
CA MET A 47 8.41 0.16 24.93
C MET A 47 8.98 1.59 24.95
N VAL A 48 8.16 2.58 25.31
CA VAL A 48 8.60 3.98 25.45
C VAL A 48 9.62 4.13 26.57
N ASN A 49 9.44 3.46 27.71
CA ASN A 49 10.40 3.50 28.81
C ASN A 49 11.74 2.86 28.42
N VAL A 50 11.73 1.69 27.78
CA VAL A 50 12.96 1.04 27.30
C VAL A 50 13.67 1.93 26.28
N LEU A 51 12.92 2.49 25.32
CA LEU A 51 13.47 3.41 24.32
C LEU A 51 14.01 4.72 24.95
N TYR A 52 13.42 5.19 26.06
CA TYR A 52 13.89 6.35 26.81
C TYR A 52 15.22 6.09 27.52
N PHE A 53 15.35 4.94 28.21
CA PHE A 53 16.57 4.62 28.97
C PHE A 53 17.71 4.08 28.10
N TYR A 54 17.41 3.25 27.10
CA TYR A 54 18.41 2.54 26.29
C TYR A 54 18.58 3.10 24.88
N GLY A 55 17.75 4.05 24.44
CA GLY A 55 17.75 4.54 23.08
C GLY A 55 17.36 3.47 22.05
N MET A 56 17.71 3.68 20.78
CA MET A 56 17.40 2.76 19.68
C MET A 56 18.35 1.55 19.65
N CYS A 57 18.43 0.82 20.76
CA CYS A 57 19.25 -0.38 20.87
C CYS A 57 18.59 -1.58 20.18
N ASN A 58 19.35 -2.68 19.99
CA ASN A 58 18.85 -3.87 19.29
C ASN A 58 17.60 -4.46 19.95
N LEU A 59 17.51 -4.45 21.29
CA LEU A 59 16.32 -4.90 22.01
C LEU A 59 15.06 -4.12 21.60
N VAL A 60 15.17 -2.79 21.48
CA VAL A 60 14.03 -1.94 21.07
C VAL A 60 13.65 -2.21 19.62
N LYS A 61 14.64 -2.38 18.74
CA LYS A 61 14.38 -2.76 17.35
C LYS A 61 13.66 -4.09 17.28
N ASP A 62 14.09 -5.08 18.06
CA ASP A 62 13.47 -6.39 18.10
C ASP A 62 12.02 -6.30 18.60
N LEU A 63 11.74 -5.49 19.62
CA LEU A 63 10.37 -5.24 20.10
C LEU A 63 9.50 -4.56 19.03
N LEU A 64 10.03 -3.56 18.32
CA LEU A 64 9.30 -2.90 17.23
C LEU A 64 9.02 -3.87 16.08
N LEU A 65 10.02 -4.65 15.67
CA LEU A 65 9.87 -5.66 14.63
C LEU A 65 8.87 -6.74 15.07
N GLN A 66 8.84 -7.12 16.35
CA GLN A 66 7.86 -8.07 16.90
C GLN A 66 6.43 -7.61 16.76
N ARG A 67 6.21 -6.31 16.94
CA ARG A 67 4.88 -5.74 16.90
C ARG A 67 4.34 -5.67 15.47
N TYR A 68 5.23 -5.37 14.52
CA TYR A 68 4.83 -5.03 13.16
C TYR A 68 4.93 -6.19 12.18
N PHE A 69 5.88 -7.11 12.34
CA PHE A 69 6.09 -8.24 11.43
C PHE A 69 5.50 -9.54 11.98
N CYS A 70 5.14 -10.48 11.10
CA CYS A 70 4.75 -11.83 11.53
C CYS A 70 5.94 -12.59 12.14
N GLN A 71 5.64 -13.59 12.98
CA GLN A 71 6.67 -14.38 13.67
C GLN A 71 7.54 -15.19 12.70
N GLU A 72 6.97 -15.66 11.59
CA GLU A 72 7.64 -16.51 10.60
C GLU A 72 8.84 -15.80 9.95
N LEU A 73 8.73 -14.49 9.70
CA LEU A 73 9.78 -13.67 9.10
C LEU A 73 10.93 -13.31 10.07
N ARG A 74 10.72 -13.52 11.37
CA ARG A 74 11.65 -13.10 12.45
C ARG A 74 12.62 -14.20 12.87
N GLY A 75 12.73 -15.29 12.10
CA GLY A 75 13.76 -16.31 12.28
C GLY A 75 13.30 -17.59 12.98
N GLY A 76 12.06 -18.03 12.79
CA GLY A 76 11.59 -19.34 13.28
C GLY A 76 12.44 -20.54 12.77
N THR A 77 13.25 -20.33 11.73
CA THR A 77 14.13 -21.33 11.08
C THR A 77 15.61 -20.94 11.07
N GLY A 78 16.02 -19.90 11.82
CA GLY A 78 17.43 -19.51 12.00
C GLY A 78 17.96 -18.43 11.05
N TYR A 79 17.20 -18.03 10.02
CA TYR A 79 17.54 -16.90 9.15
C TYR A 79 16.45 -15.81 9.19
N GLU A 80 16.87 -14.58 9.46
CA GLU A 80 16.02 -13.39 9.41
C GLU A 80 15.80 -12.98 7.94
N SER A 81 14.57 -12.59 7.58
CA SER A 81 14.27 -12.14 6.22
C SER A 81 14.99 -10.84 5.87
N ASP A 82 15.42 -10.69 4.61
CA ASP A 82 16.07 -9.48 4.07
C ASP A 82 15.28 -8.19 4.36
N ILE A 83 13.95 -8.28 4.38
CA ILE A 83 13.04 -7.15 4.63
C ILE A 83 13.13 -6.71 6.10
N VAL A 84 13.15 -7.68 7.02
CA VAL A 84 13.30 -7.42 8.46
C VAL A 84 14.68 -6.81 8.73
N GLN A 85 15.72 -7.31 8.05
CA GLN A 85 17.06 -6.76 8.14
C GLN A 85 17.13 -5.32 7.59
N ALA A 86 16.48 -5.04 6.47
CA ALA A 86 16.38 -3.70 5.89
C ALA A 86 15.65 -2.74 6.84
N CYS A 87 14.51 -3.16 7.42
CA CYS A 87 13.80 -2.38 8.43
C CYS A 87 14.65 -2.13 9.68
N ARG A 88 15.46 -3.10 10.13
CA ARG A 88 16.38 -2.90 11.25
C ARG A 88 17.40 -1.79 10.95
N ARG A 89 17.97 -1.77 9.74
CA ARG A 89 18.88 -0.70 9.29
C ARG A 89 18.19 0.66 9.23
N LEU A 90 16.93 0.71 8.77
CA LEU A 90 16.16 1.95 8.77
C LEU A 90 15.91 2.48 10.18
N LEU A 91 15.70 1.60 11.17
CA LEU A 91 15.55 2.00 12.56
C LEU A 91 16.84 2.60 13.14
N ASP A 92 18.03 2.14 12.72
CA ASP A 92 19.32 2.71 13.12
C ASP A 92 19.46 4.19 12.73
N GLU A 93 18.91 4.59 11.60
CA GLU A 93 18.95 5.98 11.12
C GLU A 93 17.98 6.90 11.88
N ARG A 94 17.02 6.36 12.64
CA ARG A 94 15.98 7.16 13.29
C ARG A 94 16.43 7.64 14.67
N GLN A 95 16.22 8.93 14.91
CA GLN A 95 16.46 9.54 16.22
C GLN A 95 15.46 9.01 17.26
N SER A 96 15.97 8.40 18.33
CA SER A 96 15.16 7.77 19.39
C SER A 96 14.12 8.73 19.98
N VAL A 97 14.50 9.99 20.24
CA VAL A 97 13.61 11.03 20.79
C VAL A 97 12.40 11.27 19.88
N ASN A 98 12.60 11.28 18.55
CA ASN A 98 11.52 11.49 17.60
C ASN A 98 10.58 10.27 17.57
N VAL A 99 11.14 9.07 17.66
CA VAL A 99 10.35 7.83 17.74
C VAL A 99 9.53 7.79 19.03
N ILE A 100 10.12 8.18 20.18
CA ILE A 100 9.38 8.30 21.45
C ILE A 100 8.20 9.24 21.31
N ARG A 101 8.43 10.45 20.80
CA ARG A 101 7.36 11.46 20.61
C ARG A 101 6.26 10.95 19.68
N PHE A 102 6.64 10.27 18.60
CA PHE A 102 5.68 9.68 17.66
C PHE A 102 4.83 8.60 18.32
N LEU A 103 5.45 7.67 19.05
CA LEU A 103 4.75 6.60 19.76
C LEU A 103 3.81 7.15 20.83
N GLN A 104 4.25 8.15 21.60
CA GLN A 104 3.43 8.83 22.60
C GLN A 104 2.23 9.54 21.97
N ALA A 105 2.41 10.20 20.82
CA ALA A 105 1.33 10.87 20.11
C ALA A 105 0.24 9.87 19.64
N ILE A 106 0.66 8.70 19.16
CA ILE A 106 -0.27 7.64 18.71
C ILE A 106 -0.92 6.90 19.89
N ASP A 107 -0.26 6.83 21.05
CA ASP A 107 -0.84 6.26 22.27
C ASP A 107 -1.99 7.14 22.81
N GLN A 108 -1.91 8.46 22.62
CA GLN A 108 -2.93 9.44 23.02
C GLN A 108 -4.05 9.62 21.99
N ARG A 109 -4.23 8.68 21.07
CA ARG A 109 -5.25 8.74 20.02
C ARG A 109 -6.68 8.79 20.59
N VAL A 110 -7.51 9.61 19.98
CA VAL A 110 -8.94 9.74 20.30
C VAL A 110 -9.74 8.68 19.55
N ASP A 111 -10.83 8.18 20.16
CA ASP A 111 -11.74 7.24 19.52
C ASP A 111 -12.41 7.85 18.29
N LEU A 112 -12.25 7.20 17.14
CA LEU A 112 -12.87 7.61 15.87
C LEU A 112 -14.09 6.79 15.50
N SER A 113 -14.48 5.78 16.29
CA SER A 113 -15.53 4.81 15.92
C SER A 113 -16.82 5.46 15.42
N GLU A 114 -17.33 6.45 16.15
CA GLU A 114 -18.56 7.16 15.76
C GLU A 114 -18.36 8.14 14.60
N SER A 115 -17.16 8.71 14.47
CA SER A 115 -16.86 9.65 13.40
C SER A 115 -16.68 8.92 12.06
N ILE A 116 -16.05 7.74 12.07
CA ILE A 116 -15.79 6.89 10.90
C ILE A 116 -17.11 6.55 10.16
N LYS A 117 -18.23 6.38 10.87
CA LYS A 117 -19.56 6.17 10.26
C LYS A 117 -19.99 7.27 9.29
N LYS A 118 -19.42 8.48 9.42
CA LYS A 118 -19.71 9.65 8.57
C LYS A 118 -18.87 9.68 7.29
N LEU A 119 -17.86 8.80 7.15
CA LEU A 119 -17.03 8.73 5.95
C LEU A 119 -17.87 8.25 4.76
N LYS A 120 -17.84 9.03 3.68
CA LYS A 120 -18.56 8.74 2.43
C LYS A 120 -17.64 8.22 1.31
N CYS A 121 -16.33 8.34 1.47
CA CYS A 121 -15.37 7.90 0.47
C CYS A 121 -15.20 6.37 0.51
N ARG A 122 -14.96 5.74 -0.65
CA ARG A 122 -14.72 4.29 -0.64
C ARG A 122 -13.41 4.00 0.08
N THR A 123 -13.42 2.97 0.89
CA THR A 123 -12.32 2.60 1.77
C THR A 123 -11.92 1.16 1.53
N LEU A 124 -10.66 0.93 1.17
CA LEU A 124 -10.07 -0.39 1.09
C LEU A 124 -9.19 -0.60 2.32
N ILE A 125 -9.46 -1.65 3.08
CA ILE A 125 -8.75 -1.98 4.31
C ILE A 125 -7.96 -3.26 4.08
N PHE A 126 -6.68 -3.24 4.43
CA PHE A 126 -5.83 -4.43 4.50
C PHE A 126 -5.48 -4.72 5.95
N THR A 127 -5.45 -5.99 6.32
CA THR A 127 -4.89 -6.44 7.60
C THR A 127 -4.22 -7.78 7.41
N GLY A 128 -3.08 -8.01 8.05
CA GLY A 128 -2.51 -9.35 8.12
C GLY A 128 -3.24 -10.21 9.17
N GLU A 129 -3.28 -11.51 8.92
CA GLU A 129 -3.85 -12.53 9.80
C GLU A 129 -3.18 -12.54 11.18
N HIS A 130 -1.86 -12.32 11.23
CA HIS A 130 -1.04 -12.28 12.43
C HIS A 130 -0.75 -10.86 12.92
N SER A 131 -1.45 -9.85 12.38
CA SER A 131 -1.30 -8.46 12.84
C SER A 131 -1.81 -8.29 14.27
N ALA A 132 -1.02 -7.61 15.11
CA ALA A 132 -1.45 -7.17 16.44
C ALA A 132 -2.69 -6.25 16.39
N PHE A 133 -2.97 -5.64 15.23
CA PHE A 133 -4.06 -4.70 15.00
C PHE A 133 -5.24 -5.31 14.23
N ARG A 134 -5.25 -6.63 14.01
CA ARG A 134 -6.33 -7.31 13.27
C ARG A 134 -7.71 -6.98 13.83
N LYS A 135 -7.88 -7.05 15.16
CA LYS A 135 -9.15 -6.73 15.82
C LYS A 135 -9.59 -5.27 15.59
N GLU A 136 -8.64 -4.33 15.56
CA GLU A 136 -8.93 -2.93 15.24
C GLU A 136 -9.36 -2.77 13.78
N ALA A 137 -8.66 -3.40 12.84
CA ALA A 137 -8.99 -3.33 11.41
C ALA A 137 -10.39 -3.86 11.11
N HIS A 138 -10.76 -4.99 11.72
CA HIS A 138 -12.11 -5.55 11.65
C HIS A 138 -13.16 -4.61 12.27
N HIS A 139 -12.84 -3.97 13.40
CA HIS A 139 -13.73 -2.97 14.00
C HIS A 139 -13.93 -1.77 13.06
N VAL A 140 -12.86 -1.22 12.47
CA VAL A 140 -12.98 -0.13 11.47
C VAL A 140 -13.88 -0.53 10.31
N ALA A 141 -13.68 -1.73 9.76
CA ALA A 141 -14.49 -2.24 8.65
C ALA A 141 -15.97 -2.34 9.02
N ASN A 142 -16.29 -2.79 10.23
CA ASN A 142 -17.66 -2.92 10.72
C ASN A 142 -18.35 -1.58 11.02
N GLN A 143 -17.59 -0.52 11.31
CA GLN A 143 -18.14 0.81 11.52
C GLN A 143 -18.42 1.56 10.22
N LEU A 144 -17.74 1.20 9.13
CA LEU A 144 -17.95 1.82 7.82
C LEU A 144 -19.15 1.20 7.09
N ASP A 145 -19.72 1.94 6.14
CA ASP A 145 -20.73 1.38 5.24
C ASP A 145 -20.11 0.29 4.36
N TRP A 146 -20.62 -0.93 4.50
CA TRP A 146 -20.19 -2.12 3.76
C TRP A 146 -20.31 -1.96 2.24
N ARG A 147 -21.19 -1.08 1.74
CA ARG A 147 -21.36 -0.83 0.29
C ARG A 147 -20.17 -0.10 -0.32
N PHE A 148 -19.42 0.63 0.50
CA PHE A 148 -18.28 1.44 0.07
C PHE A 148 -16.96 0.96 0.68
N THR A 149 -16.99 -0.18 1.39
CA THR A 149 -15.84 -0.69 2.13
C THR A 149 -15.51 -2.10 1.70
N ALA A 150 -14.23 -2.37 1.50
CA ALA A 150 -13.71 -3.71 1.29
C ALA A 150 -12.62 -3.99 2.32
N LEU A 151 -12.69 -5.15 2.98
CA LEU A 151 -11.68 -5.65 3.91
C LEU A 151 -10.96 -6.84 3.27
N VAL A 152 -9.64 -6.76 3.22
CA VAL A 152 -8.76 -7.81 2.71
C VAL A 152 -7.90 -8.29 3.86
N GLU A 153 -8.10 -9.54 4.25
CA GLU A 153 -7.25 -10.21 5.23
C GLU A 153 -6.18 -11.04 4.51
N VAL A 154 -4.92 -10.71 4.76
CA VAL A 154 -3.76 -11.35 4.13
C VAL A 154 -3.21 -12.44 5.06
N GLN A 155 -3.22 -13.68 4.56
CA GLN A 155 -2.78 -14.86 5.31
C GLN A 155 -1.27 -14.85 5.56
N ALA A 156 -0.83 -15.46 6.67
CA ALA A 156 0.60 -15.55 7.02
C ALA A 156 1.34 -14.19 6.98
N CYS A 157 0.66 -13.11 7.37
CA CYS A 157 1.18 -11.74 7.28
C CYS A 157 0.96 -10.99 8.60
N GLY A 158 1.94 -10.15 8.97
CA GLY A 158 1.88 -9.24 10.10
C GLY A 158 1.15 -7.94 9.78
N SER A 159 1.50 -6.88 10.49
CA SER A 159 0.84 -5.56 10.37
C SER A 159 1.31 -4.77 9.15
N LEU A 160 2.50 -5.09 8.63
CA LEU A 160 3.11 -4.38 7.49
C LEU A 160 2.87 -5.14 6.19
N VAL A 161 1.61 -5.26 5.78
CA VAL A 161 1.23 -5.93 4.51
C VAL A 161 1.99 -5.36 3.30
N THR A 162 2.28 -4.05 3.32
CA THR A 162 3.03 -3.37 2.25
C THR A 162 4.45 -3.89 2.09
N GLU A 163 5.09 -4.31 3.20
CA GLU A 163 6.46 -4.80 3.20
C GLU A 163 6.49 -6.33 3.11
N GLU A 164 5.64 -7.03 3.88
CA GLU A 164 5.65 -8.49 3.98
C GLU A 164 5.06 -9.17 2.73
N GLN A 165 3.94 -8.65 2.23
CA GLN A 165 3.23 -9.26 1.10
C GLN A 165 2.62 -8.21 0.15
N PRO A 166 3.44 -7.34 -0.48
CA PRO A 166 2.96 -6.35 -1.44
C PRO A 166 2.17 -6.97 -2.60
N GLN A 167 2.53 -8.19 -3.00
CA GLN A 167 1.83 -8.93 -4.06
C GLN A 167 0.35 -9.18 -3.77
N ALA A 168 -0.02 -9.37 -2.51
CA ALA A 168 -1.41 -9.58 -2.11
C ALA A 168 -2.26 -8.32 -2.29
N MET A 169 -1.62 -7.14 -2.41
CA MET A 169 -2.30 -5.87 -2.57
C MET A 169 -2.67 -5.55 -4.03
N PHE A 170 -2.00 -6.15 -5.02
CA PHE A 170 -2.18 -5.78 -6.43
C PHE A 170 -3.61 -5.94 -6.93
N ALA A 171 -4.20 -7.13 -6.79
CA ALA A 171 -5.55 -7.38 -7.30
C ALA A 171 -6.61 -6.51 -6.59
N PRO A 172 -6.65 -6.41 -5.24
CA PRO A 172 -7.60 -5.51 -4.58
C PRO A 172 -7.41 -4.04 -4.93
N LEU A 173 -6.16 -3.58 -5.13
CA LEU A 173 -5.88 -2.22 -5.59
C LEU A 173 -6.39 -1.99 -7.03
N GLU A 174 -6.18 -2.93 -7.94
CA GLU A 174 -6.71 -2.86 -9.32
C GLU A 174 -8.23 -2.70 -9.29
N PHE A 175 -8.94 -3.54 -8.51
CA PHE A 175 -10.40 -3.43 -8.37
C PHE A 175 -10.83 -2.11 -7.75
N PHE A 176 -10.13 -1.64 -6.72
CA PHE A 176 -10.42 -0.36 -6.07
C PHE A 176 -10.30 0.80 -7.06
N PHE A 177 -9.19 0.90 -7.80
CA PHE A 177 -8.97 1.96 -8.78
C PHE A 177 -9.90 1.86 -9.98
N ARG A 178 -10.23 0.64 -10.43
CA ARG A 178 -11.23 0.41 -11.49
C ARG A 178 -12.61 0.94 -11.07
N GLY A 179 -12.96 0.79 -9.80
CA GLY A 179 -14.20 1.33 -9.25
C GLY A 179 -14.33 2.85 -9.40
N TYR A 180 -13.22 3.58 -9.48
CA TYR A 180 -13.20 5.03 -9.71
C TYR A 180 -12.98 5.42 -11.18
N GLY A 181 -12.87 4.45 -12.08
CA GLY A 181 -12.58 4.70 -13.50
C GLY A 181 -11.12 5.07 -13.81
N PHE A 182 -10.22 5.06 -12.81
CA PHE A 182 -8.79 5.32 -13.03
C PHE A 182 -8.09 4.19 -13.76
N TYR A 183 -8.59 2.97 -13.61
CA TYR A 183 -8.03 1.80 -14.28
C TYR A 183 -8.95 1.36 -15.42
N ARG A 184 -8.77 1.99 -16.58
CA ARG A 184 -9.25 1.44 -17.85
C ARG A 184 -8.12 0.55 -18.36
N ARG A 185 -8.24 -0.76 -18.17
CA ARG A 185 -7.45 -1.69 -18.97
C ARG A 185 -7.66 -1.26 -20.41
N VAL A 186 -6.60 -0.85 -21.11
CA VAL A 186 -6.65 -0.60 -22.54
C VAL A 186 -6.93 -1.96 -23.17
N VAL A 187 -8.19 -2.36 -23.18
CA VAL A 187 -8.69 -3.28 -24.17
C VAL A 187 -8.55 -2.47 -25.46
N GLN A 188 -7.52 -2.79 -26.24
CA GLN A 188 -7.33 -2.24 -27.57
C GLN A 188 -8.69 -2.30 -28.29
N PRO A 189 -9.24 -1.16 -28.74
CA PRO A 189 -10.33 -1.21 -29.67
C PRO A 189 -9.75 -1.63 -31.01
N HIS A 190 -9.78 -2.93 -31.31
CA HIS A 190 -9.84 -3.35 -32.69
C HIS A 190 -11.21 -2.89 -33.24
N HIS A 191 -11.25 -1.70 -33.83
CA HIS A 191 -12.24 -1.39 -34.86
C HIS A 191 -12.07 -2.42 -35.99
N GLN A 192 -13.04 -3.11 -36.56
CA GLN A 192 -14.51 -3.14 -36.51
C GLN A 192 -14.94 -4.48 -37.18
N LEU A 193 -16.20 -4.90 -36.99
CA LEU A 193 -16.98 -5.85 -37.82
C LEU A 193 -16.59 -7.35 -37.75
N SER A 194 -17.35 -8.14 -36.99
CA SER A 194 -18.26 -9.17 -37.52
C SER A 194 -18.73 -10.11 -36.39
N ALA A 195 -19.97 -10.56 -36.53
CA ALA A 195 -20.65 -11.43 -35.59
C ALA A 195 -20.05 -12.85 -35.57
N TYR A 196 -20.39 -13.57 -34.50
CA TYR A 196 -20.27 -15.01 -34.26
C TYR A 196 -19.00 -15.53 -33.55
N HIS A 197 -19.27 -16.21 -32.43
CA HIS A 197 -18.45 -17.17 -31.69
C HIS A 197 -17.35 -16.66 -30.72
N SER A 198 -17.62 -16.81 -29.42
CA SER A 198 -16.65 -17.29 -28.41
C SER A 198 -16.61 -18.83 -28.46
N PRO A 199 -15.61 -19.56 -27.87
CA PRO A 199 -14.57 -19.16 -26.90
C PRO A 199 -13.13 -19.58 -27.30
N SER A 200 -12.06 -19.01 -26.71
CA SER A 200 -11.16 -19.69 -25.74
C SER A 200 -9.85 -18.87 -25.49
N PRO A 201 -9.15 -19.04 -24.35
CA PRO A 201 -7.98 -18.24 -23.94
C PRO A 201 -6.63 -18.98 -24.11
N THR A 202 -5.57 -18.32 -24.60
CA THR A 202 -4.14 -18.62 -24.24
C THR A 202 -3.16 -17.72 -25.00
N SER A 203 -2.21 -17.09 -24.28
CA SER A 203 -0.74 -17.06 -24.54
C SER A 203 -0.07 -15.87 -23.82
N PRO A 204 0.96 -16.09 -22.96
CA PRO A 204 1.60 -15.05 -22.14
C PRO A 204 2.89 -14.45 -22.74
N LEU A 205 3.13 -14.61 -24.04
CA LEU A 205 4.37 -14.16 -24.71
C LEU A 205 4.04 -13.15 -25.80
N SER A 206 3.78 -11.90 -25.41
CA SER A 206 3.79 -10.77 -26.34
C SER A 206 4.72 -9.71 -25.76
N PRO A 207 5.78 -9.29 -26.48
CA PRO A 207 6.66 -8.23 -26.01
C PRO A 207 5.84 -6.93 -25.84
N PRO A 208 6.22 -6.05 -24.90
CA PRO A 208 5.53 -4.78 -24.74
C PRO A 208 5.67 -4.00 -26.06
N CYS A 209 4.56 -3.85 -26.76
CA CYS A 209 4.48 -3.06 -27.98
C CYS A 209 4.59 -1.59 -27.58
N ILE A 210 5.81 -1.06 -27.60
CA ILE A 210 6.02 0.39 -27.64
C ILE A 210 5.36 0.86 -28.93
N SER A 211 4.47 1.85 -28.85
CA SER A 211 3.83 2.36 -30.06
C SER A 211 4.91 2.92 -30.99
N PRO A 212 4.88 2.62 -32.30
CA PRO A 212 5.89 3.11 -33.25
C PRO A 212 5.94 4.65 -33.30
N GLU A 213 4.88 5.31 -32.85
CA GLU A 213 4.78 6.77 -32.70
C GLU A 213 5.69 7.32 -31.60
N LEU A 214 6.01 6.54 -30.55
CA LEU A 214 6.97 6.89 -29.49
C LEU A 214 8.43 6.69 -29.89
N LEU A 215 8.66 6.00 -31.01
CA LEU A 215 9.98 5.86 -31.63
C LEU A 215 10.16 6.83 -32.79
N SER A 216 9.19 7.72 -33.02
CA SER A 216 9.35 8.76 -34.03
C SER A 216 10.47 9.73 -33.61
N PRO A 217 11.30 10.20 -34.55
CA PRO A 217 12.35 11.18 -34.24
C PRO A 217 11.79 12.44 -33.57
N GLU A 218 10.55 12.81 -33.91
CA GLU A 218 9.84 13.97 -33.38
C GLU A 218 9.45 13.79 -31.90
N SER A 219 9.00 12.60 -31.49
CA SER A 219 8.64 12.31 -30.09
C SER A 219 9.86 12.15 -29.18
N LEU A 220 11.00 11.74 -29.74
CA LEU A 220 12.29 11.64 -29.05
C LEU A 220 13.06 12.97 -29.00
N GLY A 221 12.50 14.06 -29.52
CA GLY A 221 13.15 15.38 -29.55
C GLY A 221 14.35 15.48 -30.50
N LEU A 222 14.51 14.52 -31.41
CA LEU A 222 15.62 14.43 -32.36
C LEU A 222 15.26 15.16 -33.66
N LYS A 223 15.84 16.34 -33.90
CA LYS A 223 15.74 17.03 -35.20
C LYS A 223 16.68 16.40 -36.23
N LEU A 224 16.23 15.32 -36.88
CA LEU A 224 16.97 14.71 -37.99
C LEU A 224 16.66 15.46 -39.30
N LYS A 225 17.70 15.93 -40.00
CA LYS A 225 17.55 16.49 -41.36
C LYS A 225 17.43 15.34 -42.36
N PRO A 226 16.52 15.40 -43.35
CA PRO A 226 16.39 14.35 -44.36
C PRO A 226 17.69 14.22 -45.17
N ILE A 227 18.28 13.03 -45.19
CA ILE A 227 19.38 12.71 -46.10
C ILE A 227 18.76 12.41 -47.46
N ARG A 228 18.94 13.31 -48.43
CA ARG A 228 18.55 13.07 -49.83
C ARG A 228 19.53 12.07 -50.45
N THR A 229 19.13 10.80 -50.54
CA THR A 229 19.81 9.84 -51.40
C THR A 229 19.25 9.97 -52.82
N ARG A 230 20.09 10.35 -53.79
CA ARG A 230 19.75 10.25 -55.21
C ARG A 230 19.88 8.78 -55.62
N VAL A 231 18.79 8.17 -56.07
CA VAL A 231 18.82 6.88 -56.75
C VAL A 231 19.16 7.14 -58.23
N PRO A 232 20.16 6.47 -58.83
CA PRO A 232 20.43 6.60 -60.25
C PRO A 232 19.31 5.91 -61.04
N SER A 233 18.78 6.62 -62.03
CA SER A 233 17.83 6.10 -63.01
C SER A 233 18.52 5.06 -63.89
N ASN A 234 18.12 3.80 -63.78
CA ASN A 234 18.49 2.78 -64.76
C ASN A 234 17.65 2.99 -66.03
N ASN A 235 18.31 3.49 -67.08
CA ASN A 235 17.89 3.26 -68.45
C ASN A 235 18.34 1.86 -68.86
N VAL A 236 17.39 0.99 -69.24
CA VAL A 236 17.31 0.17 -70.47
C VAL A 236 16.05 -0.67 -70.35
#